data_AF-A0A382YAD4-F1
#
_entry.id   AF-A0A382YAD4-F1
#
_cell.length_a   1.000
_cell.length_b   1.000
_cell.length_c   1.000
_cell.angle_alpha   90.00
_cell.angle_beta   90.00
_cell.angle_gamma   90.00
#
_symmetry.space_group_name_H-M   'P 1'
#
loop_
_entity.id
_entity.type
_entity.pdbx_description
1 polymer ?
#
loop_
_entity_poly.entity_id
_entity_poly.type
_entity_poly.pdbx_seq_one_letter_code
_entity_poly.pdbx_strand_id
1 'polypeptide(L)'
;MYYYKNTLLIILSCISILFSESGYNTIYLMEFENQQNEFTNTRLTEALPDLIKENYKFREDIKVEYAGDIRPYIEQKEWSKENPIKGLIINGRFQTINDEFYVEFEAYDIHDWKQL
;
A
#
# COMPACT_ATOMS: atom_id res chain seq x y z
N MET A 1 25.81 -0.62 -13.51
CA MET A 1 24.66 0.13 -12.96
C MET A 1 23.37 -0.58 -13.41
N TYR A 2 23.04 -1.70 -12.76
CA TYR A 2 21.92 -2.59 -13.13
C TYR A 2 21.15 -3.09 -11.90
N TYR A 3 21.37 -2.49 -10.74
CA TYR A 3 20.89 -3.01 -9.46
C TYR A 3 19.47 -2.54 -9.08
N TYR A 4 19.05 -1.35 -9.52
CA TYR A 4 17.72 -0.80 -9.15
C TYR A 4 16.53 -1.61 -9.68
N LYS A 5 16.67 -2.23 -10.86
CA LYS A 5 15.58 -3.00 -11.49
C LYS A 5 15.25 -4.28 -10.73
N ASN A 6 16.24 -4.88 -10.07
CA ASN A 6 16.05 -6.12 -9.31
C ASN A 6 15.43 -5.85 -7.93
N THR A 7 15.73 -4.72 -7.28
CA THR A 7 15.20 -4.40 -5.95
C THR A 7 13.68 -4.22 -5.94
N LEU A 8 13.12 -3.55 -6.95
CA LEU A 8 11.67 -3.36 -7.08
C LEU A 8 10.94 -4.69 -7.35
N LEU A 9 11.54 -5.57 -8.16
CA LEU A 9 11.07 -6.93 -8.41
C LEU A 9 11.05 -7.79 -7.14
N ILE A 10 12.02 -7.61 -6.24
CA ILE A 10 12.10 -8.33 -4.97
C ILE A 10 11.00 -7.87 -4.00
N ILE A 11 10.72 -6.57 -3.91
CA ILE A 11 9.60 -6.03 -3.10
C ILE A 11 8.26 -6.58 -3.60
N LEU A 12 8.05 -6.62 -4.92
CA LEU A 12 6.84 -7.17 -5.54
C LEU A 12 6.65 -8.67 -5.24
N SER A 13 7.75 -9.43 -5.21
CA SER A 13 7.73 -10.86 -4.91
C SER A 13 7.42 -11.13 -3.44
N CYS A 14 7.95 -10.34 -2.50
CA CYS A 14 7.69 -10.53 -1.07
C CYS A 14 6.24 -10.24 -0.70
N ILE A 15 5.64 -9.23 -1.33
CA ILE A 15 4.20 -8.94 -1.25
C ILE A 15 3.43 -10.21 -1.60
N SER A 16 3.63 -10.80 -2.79
CA SER A 16 2.85 -11.96 -3.26
C SER A 16 2.87 -13.21 -2.35
N ILE A 17 3.96 -13.46 -1.62
CA ILE A 17 4.08 -14.62 -0.72
C ILE A 17 3.27 -14.40 0.56
N LEU A 18 3.22 -13.16 1.07
CA LEU A 18 2.46 -12.81 2.28
C LEU A 18 0.94 -12.90 2.08
N PHE A 19 0.41 -12.73 0.86
CA PHE A 19 -1.04 -12.84 0.58
C PHE A 19 -1.55 -14.29 0.55
N SER A 20 -0.69 -15.26 0.22
CA SER A 20 -1.11 -16.66 0.05
C SER A 20 -1.44 -17.36 1.36
N GLU A 21 -0.88 -16.93 2.49
CA GLU A 21 -1.03 -17.63 3.79
C GLU A 21 -2.10 -17.01 4.71
N SER A 22 -2.34 -15.70 4.64
CA SER A 22 -3.31 -15.00 5.50
C SER A 22 -4.70 -14.84 4.85
N GLY A 23 -4.78 -14.91 3.52
CA GLY A 23 -6.00 -14.72 2.74
C GLY A 23 -6.44 -13.26 2.60
N TYR A 24 -5.52 -12.28 2.73
CA TYR A 24 -5.80 -10.91 2.31
C TYR A 24 -6.18 -10.89 0.83
N ASN A 25 -7.28 -10.24 0.50
CA ASN A 25 -7.77 -10.13 -0.88
C ASN A 25 -7.93 -8.68 -1.33
N THR A 26 -7.75 -7.73 -0.42
CA THR A 26 -7.93 -6.30 -0.70
C THR A 26 -6.74 -5.49 -0.19
N ILE A 27 -6.22 -4.59 -1.01
CA ILE A 27 -5.19 -3.62 -0.67
C ILE A 27 -5.80 -2.23 -0.78
N TYR A 28 -5.79 -1.50 0.33
CA TYR A 28 -6.18 -0.11 0.45
C TYR A 28 -4.94 0.77 0.39
N LEU A 29 -4.82 1.59 -0.65
CA LEU A 29 -3.70 2.51 -0.84
C LEU A 29 -4.04 3.87 -0.25
N MET A 30 -3.20 4.38 0.64
CA MET A 30 -3.22 5.78 1.03
C MET A 30 -2.50 6.65 0.00
N GLU A 31 -2.80 7.95 0.00
CA GLU A 31 -1.96 8.95 -0.65
C GLU A 31 -0.56 8.92 -0.05
N PHE A 32 0.47 9.01 -0.89
CA PHE A 32 1.85 8.91 -0.42
C PHE A 32 2.34 10.25 0.13
N GLU A 33 2.90 10.24 1.33
CA GLU A 33 3.41 11.44 1.98
C GLU A 33 4.70 11.93 1.30
N ASN A 34 4.71 13.18 0.86
CA ASN A 34 5.92 13.85 0.38
C ASN A 34 6.70 14.40 1.59
N GLN A 35 7.69 13.64 2.09
CA GLN A 35 8.36 13.96 3.36
C GLN A 35 9.07 15.31 3.35
N GLN A 36 9.51 15.78 2.18
CA GLN A 36 10.23 17.04 2.04
C GLN A 36 9.29 18.21 1.68
N ASN A 37 8.02 17.94 1.42
CA ASN A 37 7.04 18.93 0.94
C ASN A 37 7.51 19.70 -0.30
N GLU A 38 8.32 19.06 -1.16
CA GLU A 38 8.79 19.67 -2.39
C GLU A 38 7.64 19.78 -3.40
N PHE A 39 7.27 21.03 -3.72
CA PHE A 39 6.16 21.32 -4.64
C PHE A 39 6.30 20.64 -6.01
N THR A 40 7.52 20.52 -6.53
CA THR A 40 7.82 19.89 -7.83
C THR A 40 7.30 18.45 -7.90
N ASN A 41 7.27 17.76 -6.76
CA ASN A 41 7.01 16.33 -6.67
C ASN A 41 5.66 15.99 -6.03
N THR A 42 4.83 16.99 -5.67
CA THR A 42 3.52 16.80 -5.04
C THR A 42 2.59 15.89 -5.85
N ARG A 43 2.70 15.88 -7.18
CA ARG A 43 1.87 15.00 -8.03
C ARG A 43 2.13 13.51 -7.79
N LEU A 44 3.28 13.15 -7.21
CA LEU A 44 3.63 11.76 -6.88
C LEU A 44 2.80 11.20 -5.72
N THR A 45 2.23 12.07 -4.88
CA THR A 45 1.33 11.69 -3.79
C THR A 45 0.15 10.84 -4.27
N GLU A 46 -0.40 11.16 -5.44
CA GLU A 46 -1.48 10.40 -6.09
C GLU A 46 -0.93 9.45 -7.16
N ALA A 47 0.09 9.87 -7.93
CA ALA A 47 0.57 9.08 -9.07
C ALA A 47 1.23 7.74 -8.66
N LEU A 48 1.85 7.66 -7.48
CA LEU A 48 2.44 6.42 -6.98
C LEU A 48 1.36 5.38 -6.61
N PRO A 49 0.35 5.69 -5.79
CA PRO A 49 -0.81 4.83 -5.60
C PRO A 49 -1.53 4.45 -6.90
N ASP A 50 -1.75 5.40 -7.81
CA ASP A 50 -2.38 5.14 -9.11
C ASP A 50 -1.59 4.12 -9.93
N LEU A 51 -0.27 4.26 -9.97
CA LEU A 51 0.62 3.32 -10.65
C LEU A 51 0.50 1.91 -10.05
N ILE A 52 0.45 1.79 -8.72
CA ILE A 52 0.24 0.51 -8.06
C ILE A 52 -1.12 -0.07 -8.46
N LYS A 53 -2.19 0.72 -8.36
CA LYS A 53 -3.55 0.28 -8.72
C LYS A 53 -3.63 -0.22 -10.16
N GLU A 54 -3.05 0.52 -11.11
CA GLU A 54 -3.00 0.12 -12.52
C GLU A 54 -2.29 -1.21 -12.72
N ASN A 55 -1.13 -1.39 -12.07
CA ASN A 55 -0.34 -2.61 -12.17
C ASN A 55 -1.01 -3.84 -11.56
N TYR A 56 -2.05 -3.68 -10.75
CA TYR A 56 -2.79 -4.81 -10.17
C TYR A 56 -4.18 -5.00 -10.82
N LYS A 57 -4.60 -4.18 -11.78
CA LYS A 57 -5.92 -4.32 -12.43
C LYS A 57 -6.17 -5.65 -13.13
N PHE A 58 -5.11 -6.32 -13.58
CA PHE A 58 -5.22 -7.61 -14.28
C PHE A 58 -5.40 -8.80 -13.33
N ARG A 59 -5.26 -8.60 -12.02
CA ARG A 59 -5.41 -9.64 -11.01
C ARG A 59 -6.88 -9.69 -10.57
N GLU A 60 -7.51 -10.85 -10.71
CA GLU A 60 -8.89 -11.09 -10.26
C GLU A 60 -8.94 -11.54 -8.79
N ASP A 61 -7.83 -12.04 -8.26
CA ASP A 61 -7.67 -12.56 -6.90
C ASP A 61 -7.38 -11.47 -5.87
N ILE A 62 -6.97 -10.27 -6.31
CA ILE A 62 -6.61 -9.14 -5.44
C ILE A 62 -7.33 -7.88 -5.92
N LYS A 63 -8.07 -7.25 -5.01
CA LYS A 63 -8.70 -5.95 -5.21
C LYS A 63 -7.78 -4.84 -4.69
N VAL A 64 -7.46 -3.85 -5.52
CA VAL A 64 -6.63 -2.70 -5.11
C VAL A 64 -7.43 -1.41 -5.26
N GLU A 65 -7.64 -0.71 -4.15
CA GLU A 65 -8.48 0.49 -4.08
C GLU A 65 -7.82 1.59 -3.27
N TYR A 66 -8.27 2.83 -3.48
CA TYR A 66 -7.90 3.91 -2.58
C TYR A 66 -8.59 3.74 -1.23
N ALA A 67 -7.85 4.02 -0.18
CA ALA A 67 -8.29 4.13 1.19
C ALA A 67 -9.50 5.07 1.36
N GLY A 68 -9.47 6.24 0.70
CA GLY A 68 -10.44 7.30 0.95
C GLY A 68 -10.37 7.82 2.40
N ASP A 69 -11.51 8.21 2.98
CA ASP A 69 -11.63 8.57 4.40
C ASP A 69 -11.66 7.29 5.25
N ILE A 70 -10.48 6.75 5.61
CA ILE A 70 -10.39 5.67 6.59
C ILE A 70 -10.49 6.27 7.99
N ARG A 71 -11.66 6.12 8.61
CA ARG A 71 -11.82 6.41 10.03
C ARG A 71 -11.46 5.17 10.83
N PRO A 72 -10.57 5.27 11.83
CA PRO A 72 -10.43 4.20 12.81
C PRO A 72 -11.79 3.99 13.48
N TYR A 73 -12.45 2.88 13.19
CA TYR A 73 -13.70 2.51 13.85
C TYR A 73 -13.35 2.11 15.29
N ILE A 74 -13.43 3.08 16.21
CA ILE A 74 -13.18 2.89 17.65
C ILE A 74 -14.23 1.96 18.29
N GLU A 75 -15.42 1.85 17.68
CA GLU A 75 -16.44 0.91 18.13
C GLU A 75 -16.24 -0.44 17.47
N GLN A 76 -15.85 -1.43 18.28
CA GLN A 76 -15.91 -2.85 17.96
C GLN A 76 -17.36 -3.23 17.63
N LYS A 77 -17.80 -2.94 16.40
CA LYS A 77 -18.88 -3.71 15.81
C LYS A 77 -18.32 -5.11 15.72
N GLU A 78 -18.90 -6.09 16.41
CA GLU A 78 -18.51 -7.50 16.22
C GLU A 78 -18.65 -7.80 14.73
N TRP A 79 -17.54 -7.75 13.98
CA TRP A 79 -17.53 -8.23 12.61
C TRP A 79 -17.84 -9.70 12.75
N SER A 80 -18.97 -10.13 12.19
CA SER A 80 -19.38 -11.53 12.22
C SER A 80 -18.16 -12.37 11.86
N LYS A 81 -17.74 -13.28 12.76
CA LYS A 81 -16.58 -14.18 12.57
C LYS A 81 -16.61 -14.91 11.22
N GLU A 82 -17.78 -14.95 10.59
CA GLU A 82 -18.05 -15.55 9.29
C GLU A 82 -17.52 -14.76 8.08
N ASN A 83 -17.26 -13.44 8.16
CA ASN A 83 -16.76 -12.64 7.02
C ASN A 83 -15.91 -11.42 7.45
N PRO A 84 -14.71 -11.60 8.05
CA PRO A 84 -13.80 -10.48 8.28
C PRO A 84 -13.33 -9.90 6.94
N ILE A 85 -13.36 -8.57 6.79
CA ILE A 85 -12.71 -7.90 5.65
C ILE A 85 -11.21 -8.11 5.82
N LYS A 86 -10.62 -8.95 4.97
CA LYS A 86 -9.18 -9.21 4.97
C LYS A 86 -8.49 -8.21 4.05
N GLY A 87 -8.33 -6.98 4.56
CA GLY A 87 -7.71 -5.87 3.87
C GLY A 87 -6.37 -5.47 4.48
N LEU A 88 -5.43 -5.05 3.65
CA LEU A 88 -4.21 -4.36 4.07
C LEU A 88 -4.30 -2.88 3.73
N ILE A 89 -3.81 -2.02 4.60
CA ILE A 89 -3.62 -0.60 4.34
C ILE A 89 -2.13 -0.40 4.04
N ILE A 90 -1.83 0.25 2.91
CA ILE A 90 -0.48 0.65 2.54
C ILE A 90 -0.36 2.15 2.76
N ASN A 91 0.43 2.52 3.76
CA ASN A 91 0.81 3.90 4.02
C ASN A 91 2.19 4.16 3.42
N GLY A 92 2.24 4.92 2.32
CA GLY A 92 3.47 5.20 1.60
C GLY A 92 4.02 6.60 1.91
N ARG A 93 5.33 6.76 1.79
CA ARG A 93 6.02 8.04 1.84
C ARG A 93 7.16 8.06 0.85
N PHE A 94 7.51 9.24 0.37
CA PHE A 94 8.64 9.41 -0.52
C PHE A 94 9.43 10.69 -0.24
N GLN A 95 10.69 10.67 -0.64
CA GLN A 95 11.60 11.82 -0.58
C GLN A 95 12.56 11.80 -1.77
N THR A 96 13.09 12.96 -2.12
CA THR A 96 14.09 13.14 -3.17
C THR A 96 15.42 13.52 -2.55
N ILE A 97 16.47 12.73 -2.77
CA ILE A 97 17.81 13.05 -2.28
C ILE A 97 18.76 12.96 -3.47
N ASN A 98 19.48 14.05 -3.77
CA ASN A 98 20.42 14.13 -4.90
C ASN A 98 19.81 13.68 -6.24
N ASP A 99 18.61 14.18 -6.56
CA ASP A 99 17.82 13.83 -7.76
C ASP A 99 17.38 12.35 -7.84
N GLU A 100 17.52 11.57 -6.76
CA GLU A 100 16.99 10.20 -6.65
C GLU A 100 15.73 10.15 -5.79
N PHE A 101 14.73 9.39 -6.25
CA PHE A 101 13.49 9.15 -5.52
C PHE A 101 13.60 7.93 -4.61
N TYR A 102 13.32 8.13 -3.34
CA TYR A 102 13.23 7.09 -2.32
C TYR A 102 11.78 6.93 -1.91
N VAL A 103 11.27 5.70 -1.97
CA VAL A 103 9.89 5.36 -1.61
C VAL A 103 9.93 4.30 -0.52
N GLU A 104 9.23 4.57 0.58
CA GLU A 104 9.07 3.68 1.72
C GLU A 104 7.57 3.46 1.94
N PHE A 105 7.21 2.31 2.50
CA PHE A 105 5.82 2.04 2.86
C PHE A 105 5.73 1.18 4.11
N GLU A 106 4.59 1.31 4.78
CA GLU A 106 4.19 0.52 5.93
C GLU A 106 2.88 -0.18 5.60
N ALA A 107 2.77 -1.45 5.97
CA ALA A 107 1.57 -2.24 5.77
C ALA A 107 0.88 -2.46 7.11
N TYR A 108 -0.43 -2.23 7.17
CA TYR A 108 -1.25 -2.44 8.35
C TYR A 108 -2.40 -3.37 8.03
N ASP A 109 -2.76 -4.25 8.97
CA ASP A 109 -4.01 -4.99 8.88
C ASP A 109 -5.19 -4.06 9.21
N ILE A 110 -6.22 -4.03 8.35
CA ILE A 110 -7.39 -3.16 8.53
C ILE A 110 -8.22 -3.50 9.78
N HIS A 111 -8.13 -4.74 10.26
CA HIS A 111 -8.94 -5.25 11.35
C HIS A 111 -8.38 -4.83 12.72
N ASP A 112 -7.07 -5.04 12.94
CA ASP A 112 -6.43 -4.81 14.24
C ASP A 112 -5.45 -3.64 14.25
N TRP A 113 -5.23 -2.98 13.09
CA TRP A 113 -4.29 -1.87 12.90
C TRP A 113 -2.85 -2.22 13.24
N LYS A 114 -2.53 -3.52 13.28
CA LYS A 114 -1.18 -3.96 13.54
C LYS A 114 -0.33 -3.78 12.29
N GLN A 115 0.83 -3.15 12.47
CA GLN A 115 1.87 -3.07 11.45
C GLN A 115 2.47 -4.46 11.21
N LEU A 116 2.65 -4.80 9.93
CA LEU A 116 3.25 -6.07 9.47
C LEU A 116 4.73 -5.90 9.12
#